data_AF-E7ND33-F1
#
_entry.id   AF-E7ND33-F1
#
_cell.length_a   1.000
_cell.length_b   1.000
_cell.length_c   1.000
_cell.angle_alpha   90.00
_cell.angle_beta   90.00
_cell.angle_gamma   90.00
#
_symmetry.space_group_name_H-M   'P 1'
#
loop_
_entity.id
_entity.type
_entity.pdbx_description
1 polymer ?
#
loop_
_entity_poly.entity_id
_entity_poly.type
_entity_poly.pdbx_seq_one_letter_code
_entity_poly.pdbx_strand_id
1 'polypeptide(L)' 'MTKIVNSWNDFDPLKRVIVGRADFSVIPPEEPATSEKVPIDSEMRGMGGAPPPPP' A
#
# COMPACT_ATOMS: atom_id res chain seq x y z
N MET A 1 -13.36 17.15 -24.97
CA MET A 1 -13.43 16.24 -23.80
C MET A 1 -12.53 16.82 -22.72
N THR A 2 -13.06 17.13 -21.54
CA THR A 2 -12.27 17.76 -20.47
C THR A 2 -11.37 16.72 -19.81
N LYS A 3 -10.05 16.99 -19.72
CA LYS A 3 -9.10 16.09 -19.07
C LYS A 3 -9.32 16.11 -17.56
N ILE A 4 -9.69 14.97 -16.97
CA ILE A 4 -9.94 14.85 -15.52
C ILE A 4 -8.65 14.77 -14.68
N VAL A 5 -7.51 14.47 -15.31
CA VAL A 5 -6.20 14.37 -14.66
C VAL A 5 -5.34 15.59 -15.01
N ASN A 6 -4.99 16.38 -14.00
CA ASN A 6 -4.13 17.55 -14.10
C ASN A 6 -3.34 17.69 -12.79
N SER A 7 -2.17 17.06 -12.74
CA SER A 7 -1.26 17.06 -11.60
C SER A 7 0.17 17.04 -12.15
N TRP A 8 1.00 18.00 -11.77
CA TRP A 8 2.36 18.17 -12.31
C TRP A 8 3.44 18.20 -11.21
N ASN A 9 3.03 18.38 -9.96
CA ASN A 9 3.88 18.41 -8.78
C ASN A 9 3.03 18.06 -7.55
N ASP A 10 3.68 17.97 -6.39
CA ASP A 10 3.07 17.54 -5.13
C ASP A 10 2.54 18.70 -4.27
N PHE A 11 2.65 19.96 -4.72
CA PHE A 11 2.41 21.15 -3.90
C PHE A 11 1.36 22.13 -4.45
N ASP A 12 0.97 22.02 -5.72
CA ASP A 12 -0.15 22.76 -6.27
C ASP A 12 -1.48 22.37 -5.58
N PRO A 13 -2.49 23.24 -5.54
CA PRO A 13 -3.76 22.94 -4.88
C PRO A 13 -4.43 21.64 -5.39
N LEU A 14 -4.73 20.73 -4.46
CA LEU A 14 -5.35 19.45 -4.74
C LEU A 14 -6.81 19.62 -5.20
N LYS A 15 -7.14 19.12 -6.41
CA LYS A 15 -8.51 19.21 -6.98
C LYS A 15 -9.32 17.92 -6.81
N ARG A 16 -8.67 16.76 -6.91
CA ARG A 16 -9.28 15.43 -6.80
C ARG A 16 -8.20 14.42 -6.41
N VAL A 17 -8.55 13.45 -5.58
CA VAL A 17 -7.62 12.43 -5.07
C VAL A 17 -8.27 11.05 -5.05
N ILE A 18 -7.45 10.00 -5.12
CA ILE A 18 -7.84 8.63 -4.81
C ILE A 18 -7.35 8.33 -3.40
N VAL A 19 -8.26 7.93 -2.51
CA VAL A 19 -7.94 7.53 -1.15
C VAL A 19 -7.97 6.01 -1.06
N GLY A 20 -6.90 5.41 -0.55
CA GLY A 20 -6.82 3.96 -0.34
C GLY A 20 -7.73 3.49 0.79
N ARG A 21 -8.12 2.21 0.78
CA ARG A 21 -8.85 1.52 1.84
C ARG A 21 -7.94 0.45 2.45
N ALA A 22 -7.90 0.35 3.78
CA ALA A 22 -6.99 -0.56 4.49
C ALA A 22 -7.62 -1.93 4.82
N ASP A 23 -8.86 -2.17 4.41
CA ASP A 23 -9.58 -3.42 4.66
C ASP A 23 -8.85 -4.61 4.05
N PHE A 24 -8.82 -5.72 4.82
CA PHE A 24 -8.15 -6.97 4.41
C PHE A 24 -6.66 -6.82 4.06
N SER A 25 -6.00 -5.75 4.53
CA SER A 25 -4.55 -5.64 4.41
C SER A 25 -3.86 -6.77 5.18
N VAL A 26 -2.76 -7.26 4.62
CA VAL A 26 -1.99 -8.37 5.16
C VAL A 26 -0.52 -8.01 5.25
N ILE A 27 0.18 -8.68 6.17
CA ILE A 27 1.65 -8.67 6.20
C ILE A 27 2.13 -9.40 4.93
N PRO A 28 2.97 -8.76 4.09
CA PRO A 28 3.47 -9.40 2.88
C PRO A 28 4.37 -10.59 3.24
N PRO A 29 4.50 -11.59 2.35
CA PRO A 29 5.45 -12.67 2.55
C PRO A 29 6.89 -12.15 2.65
N GLU A 30 7.74 -12.92 3.32
CA GLU A 30 9.15 -12.59 3.48
C GLU A 30 9.93 -12.81 2.18
N GLU A 31 10.48 -11.74 1.64
CA GLU A 31 11.28 -11.68 0.42
C GLU A 31 12.36 -10.58 0.57
N PRO A 32 13.42 -10.54 -0.26
CA PRO A 32 14.47 -9.52 -0.15
C PRO A 32 13.96 -8.07 -0.18
N ALA A 33 12.85 -7.79 -0.88
CA ALA A 33 12.27 -6.45 -0.97
C ALA A 33 11.33 -6.09 0.20
N THR A 34 11.01 -7.05 1.07
CA THR A 34 10.07 -6.89 2.19
C THR A 34 10.72 -7.14 3.56
N SER A 35 11.84 -7.85 3.61
CA SER A 35 12.57 -8.21 4.84
C SER A 35 13.02 -7.01 5.68
N GLU A 36 13.31 -5.87 5.03
CA GLU A 36 13.67 -4.62 5.71
C GLU A 36 12.46 -3.84 6.24
N LYS A 37 11.24 -4.12 5.77
CA LYS A 37 10.05 -3.32 6.06
C LYS A 37 9.43 -3.62 7.43
N VAL A 38 9.64 -4.82 7.94
CA VAL A 38 9.18 -5.23 9.28
C VAL A 38 10.39 -5.17 10.21
N PRO A 39 10.38 -4.41 11.33
CA PRO A 39 11.52 -4.34 12.25
C PRO A 39 11.97 -5.73 12.78
N ILE A 40 13.23 -5.85 13.19
CA ILE A 40 13.83 -7.11 13.66
C ILE A 40 13.17 -7.63 14.95
N ASP A 41 12.79 -6.70 15.81
CA ASP A 41 12.16 -6.91 17.11
C ASP A 41 10.62 -6.90 17.06
N SER A 42 10.03 -6.82 15.86
CA SER A 42 8.58 -6.80 15.70
C SER A 42 7.98 -8.19 15.82
N GLU A 43 6.89 -8.32 16.59
CA GLU A 43 6.07 -9.53 16.62
C GLU A 43 5.50 -9.90 15.25
N MET A 44 5.40 -8.94 14.32
CA MET A 44 4.91 -9.16 12.95
C MET A 44 5.94 -9.85 12.05
N ARG A 45 7.21 -9.97 12.48
CA ARG A 45 8.28 -10.55 11.67
C ARG A 45 8.04 -12.05 11.46
N GLY A 46 8.15 -12.49 10.20
CA GLY A 46 7.87 -13.87 9.81
C GLY A 46 6.37 -14.21 9.78
N MET A 47 5.47 -13.28 10.11
CA MET A 47 4.04 -13.45 9.89
C MET A 47 3.70 -13.16 8.41
N GLY A 48 2.69 -13.84 7.89
CA GLY A 48 2.11 -13.59 6.57
C GLY A 48 0.60 -13.71 6.65
N GLY A 49 -0.15 -12.87 5.93
CA GLY A 49 -1.59 -13.02 5.86
C GLY A 49 -2.03 -14.20 4.99
N ALA A 50 -3.29 -14.62 5.17
CA ALA A 50 -3.91 -15.61 4.30
C ALA A 50 -3.99 -15.06 2.86
N PRO A 51 -3.87 -15.92 1.84
CA PRO A 51 -4.12 -15.52 0.46
C PRO A 51 -5.54 -14.94 0.34
N PRO A 52 -5.75 -13.94 -0.54
CA PRO A 52 -7.07 -13.35 -0.74
C PRO A 52 -8.08 -14.45 -1.13
N PRO A 53 -9.38 -14.27 -0.78
CA PRO A 53 -10.41 -15.21 -1.22
C PRO A 53 -10.42 -15.30 -2.74
N PRO A 54 -10.81 -16.46 -3.31
CA PRO A 54 -10.94 -16.61 -4.75
C PRO A 54 -11.93 -15.57 -5.32
N PRO A 55 -11.76 -15.18 -6.60
CA PRO A 55 -12.61 -14.20 -7.27
C PRO A 55 -14.08 -14.62 -7.35
#